data_AF-A0A962K5R6-F1
#
_entry.id   AF-A0A962K5R6-F1
#
_cell.length_a   1.000
_cell.length_b   1.000
_cell.length_c   1.000
_cell.angle_alpha   90.00
_cell.angle_beta   90.00
_cell.angle_gamma   90.00
#
_symmetry.space_group_name_H-M   'P 1'
#
loop_
_entity.id
_entity.type
_entity.pdbx_description
1 polymer ?
#
loop_
_entity_poly.entity_id
_entity_poly.type
_entity_poly.pdbx_seq_one_letter_code
_entity_poly.pdbx_strand_id
1 'polypeptide(L)' 'MKRAKAEKRSVRLSVTLDEGEYAELSELAASLDLSAAWMIRRAVSEFVARHRSGIKSDLPLRHPGELPEDKGEKEKTK' A
#
# COMPACT_ATOMS: atom_id res chain seq x y z
N MET A 1 -39.81 -6.13 -8.04
CA MET A 1 -39.05 -4.98 -7.51
C MET A 1 -37.62 -5.06 -8.04
N LYS A 2 -37.14 -4.05 -8.78
CA LYS A 2 -35.75 -4.02 -9.28
C LYS A 2 -34.84 -3.49 -8.16
N ARG A 3 -33.97 -4.33 -7.59
CA ARG A 3 -32.90 -3.85 -6.71
C ARG A 3 -31.97 -2.99 -7.57
N ALA A 4 -31.89 -1.69 -7.29
CA ALA A 4 -30.83 -0.84 -7.80
C ALA A 4 -29.51 -1.39 -7.26
N LYS A 5 -28.80 -2.16 -8.09
CA LYS A 5 -27.46 -2.63 -7.78
C LYS A 5 -26.59 -1.38 -7.85
N ALA A 6 -26.30 -0.78 -6.69
CA ALA A 6 -25.24 0.21 -6.59
C ALA A 6 -23.98 -0.48 -7.12
N GLU A 7 -23.63 -0.18 -8.37
CA GLU A 7 -22.46 -0.72 -9.04
C GLU A 7 -21.25 -0.16 -8.32
N LYS A 8 -20.80 -0.87 -7.28
CA LYS A 8 -19.48 -0.65 -6.71
C LYS A 8 -18.49 -0.96 -7.84
N ARG A 9 -17.99 0.09 -8.49
CA ARG A 9 -16.98 -0.02 -9.55
C ARG A 9 -15.74 -0.67 -8.96
N SER A 10 -15.62 -1.99 -9.12
CA SER A 10 -14.40 -2.71 -8.75
C SER A 10 -13.40 -2.56 -9.88
N VAL A 11 -12.22 -2.02 -9.58
CA VAL A 11 -11.10 -1.95 -10.51
C VAL A 11 -10.27 -3.22 -10.35
N ARG A 12 -9.91 -3.86 -11.47
CA ARG A 12 -8.98 -5.00 -11.46
C ARG A 12 -7.56 -4.46 -11.31
N LEU A 13 -6.82 -5.01 -10.36
CA LEU A 13 -5.42 -4.70 -10.10
C LEU A 13 -4.59 -5.95 -10.37
N SER A 14 -3.46 -5.80 -11.07
CA SER A 14 -2.40 -6.80 -11.15
C SER A 14 -1.19 -6.24 -10.43
N VAL A 15 -0.66 -6.99 -9.46
CA VAL A 15 0.57 -6.67 -8.73
C VAL A 15 1.50 -7.86 -8.82
N THR A 16 2.79 -7.59 -8.93
CA THR A 16 3.84 -8.60 -8.82
C THR A 16 4.38 -8.53 -7.40
N LEU A 17 4.50 -9.68 -6.77
CA LEU A 17 5.10 -9.87 -5.45
C LEU A 17 6.23 -10.88 -5.60
N ASP A 18 7.19 -10.86 -4.69
CA ASP A 18 8.20 -11.91 -4.66
C ASP A 18 7.55 -13.26 -4.29
N GLU A 19 8.12 -14.36 -4.79
CA GLU A 19 7.53 -15.69 -4.61
C GLU A 19 7.39 -16.07 -3.13
N GLY A 20 8.40 -15.73 -2.31
CA GLY A 20 8.36 -15.93 -0.86
C GLY A 20 7.28 -15.11 -0.16
N GLU A 21 7.15 -13.82 -0.52
CA GLU A 21 6.13 -12.93 0.06
C GLU A 21 4.71 -13.42 -0.26
N TYR A 22 4.48 -13.87 -1.49
CA TYR A 22 3.19 -14.43 -1.89
C TYR A 22 2.89 -15.75 -1.16
N ALA A 23 3.88 -16.60 -0.97
CA ALA A 23 3.73 -17.85 -0.21
C ALA A 23 3.35 -17.58 1.25
N GLU A 24 4.10 -16.71 1.94
CA GLU A 24 3.80 -16.32 3.33
C GLU A 24 2.41 -15.70 3.46
N LEU A 25 2.04 -14.80 2.55
CA LEU A 25 0.71 -14.18 2.53
C LEU A 25 -0.39 -15.23 2.31
N SER A 26 -0.14 -16.22 1.45
CA SER A 26 -1.10 -17.28 1.15
C SER A 26 -1.29 -18.24 2.31
N GLU A 27 -0.20 -18.60 3.01
CA GLU A 27 -0.27 -19.42 4.23
C GLU A 27 -1.00 -18.69 5.35
N LEU A 28 -0.69 -17.40 5.55
CA LEU A 28 -1.39 -16.58 6.54
C LEU A 28 -2.88 -16.47 6.21
N ALA A 29 -3.22 -16.23 4.94
CA ALA A 29 -4.61 -16.17 4.50
C ALA A 29 -5.33 -17.50 4.75
N ALA A 30 -4.69 -18.64 4.44
CA ALA A 30 -5.24 -19.97 4.69
C ALA A 30 -5.46 -20.23 6.18
N SER A 31 -4.53 -19.81 7.05
CA SER A 31 -4.68 -19.97 8.51
C SER A 31 -5.88 -19.21 9.09
N LEU A 32 -6.32 -18.15 8.41
CA LEU A 32 -7.43 -17.31 8.82
C LEU A 32 -8.74 -17.60 8.05
N ASP A 33 -8.75 -18.62 7.18
CA ASP A 33 -9.86 -18.94 6.27
C ASP A 33 -10.24 -17.76 5.34
N LEU A 34 -9.22 -17.07 4.84
CA LEU A 34 -9.34 -15.90 3.97
C LEU A 34 -8.61 -16.13 2.65
N SER A 35 -9.01 -15.39 1.61
CA SER A 35 -8.24 -15.36 0.36
C SER A 35 -7.12 -14.33 0.42
N ALA A 36 -5.98 -14.63 -0.23
CA ALA A 36 -4.88 -13.67 -0.40
C ALA A 36 -5.38 -12.34 -0.99
N ALA A 37 -6.30 -12.39 -1.96
CA ALA A 37 -6.93 -11.20 -2.53
C ALA A 37 -7.74 -10.39 -1.50
N TRP A 38 -8.39 -11.04 -0.52
CA TRP A 38 -9.07 -10.34 0.57
C TRP A 38 -8.06 -9.67 1.50
N MET A 39 -6.98 -10.38 1.86
CA MET A 39 -5.90 -9.84 2.69
C MET A 39 -5.29 -8.59 2.07
N ILE A 40 -4.97 -8.63 0.77
CA ILE A 40 -4.44 -7.47 0.02
C ILE A 40 -5.44 -6.30 0.06
N ARG A 41 -6.72 -6.55 -0.22
CA ARG A 41 -7.75 -5.49 -0.14
C ARG A 41 -7.84 -4.87 1.25
N ARG A 42 -7.76 -5.70 2.30
CA ARG A 42 -7.85 -5.23 3.69
C ARG A 42 -6.62 -4.41 4.05
N ALA A 43 -5.42 -4.88 3.72
CA ALA A 43 -4.16 -4.17 3.96
C ALA A 43 -4.14 -2.81 3.25
N VAL A 44 -4.51 -2.75 1.97
CA VAL A 44 -4.60 -1.49 1.22
C VAL A 44 -5.62 -0.53 1.83
N SER A 45 -6.81 -1.02 2.20
CA SER A 45 -7.84 -0.19 2.82
C SER A 45 -7.39 0.40 4.16
N GLU A 46 -6.68 -0.39 4.95
CA GLU A 46 -6.16 -0.03 6.26
C GLU A 46 -5.06 1.04 6.12
N PHE A 47 -4.13 0.79 5.21
CA PHE A 47 -3.05 1.71 4.87
C PHE A 47 -3.57 3.08 4.44
N VAL A 48 -4.54 3.12 3.51
CA VAL A 48 -5.15 4.37 3.04
C VAL A 48 -5.88 5.10 4.18
N ALA A 49 -6.57 4.36 5.06
CA ALA A 49 -7.27 4.95 6.19
C ALA A 49 -6.31 5.56 7.22
N ARG A 50 -5.20 4.87 7.55
CA ARG A 50 -4.14 5.40 8.42
C ARG A 50 -3.50 6.65 7.84
N HIS A 51 -3.13 6.60 6.56
CA HIS A 51 -2.51 7.73 5.87
C HIS A 51 -3.45 8.95 5.84
N ARG A 52 -4.75 8.75 5.57
CA ARG A 52 -5.76 9.84 5.61
C ARG A 52 -5.92 10.44 7.01
N SER A 53 -5.75 9.62 8.05
CA SER A 53 -5.87 10.06 9.45
C SER A 53 -4.62 10.77 9.96
N GLY A 54 -3.61 10.99 9.11
CA GLY A 54 -2.35 11.66 9.48
C GLY A 54 -1.40 10.78 10.30
N ILE A 55 -1.70 9.48 10.45
CA ILE A 55 -0.78 8.53 11.05
C ILE A 55 0.32 8.29 10.02
N LYS A 56 1.53 8.78 10.31
CA LYS A 56 2.71 8.52 9.48
C LYS A 56 2.89 7.02 9.37
N SER A 57 2.72 6.48 8.17
CA SER A 57 3.10 5.10 7.89
C SER A 57 4.62 5.00 7.95
N ASP A 58 5.15 4.01 8.66
CA ASP A 58 6.58 3.72 8.69
C ASP A 58 7.13 3.26 7.34
N LEU A 59 6.26 2.99 6.36
CA LEU A 59 6.67 2.77 4.99
C LEU A 59 7.06 4.10 4.35
N PRO A 60 8.35 4.33 4.02
CA PRO A 60 8.74 5.48 3.24
C PRO A 60 8.17 5.31 1.83
N LEU A 61 7.02 5.92 1.56
CA LEU A 61 6.52 6.12 0.20
C LEU A 61 7.37 7.21 -0.48
N ARG A 62 8.68 6.98 -0.62
CA ARG A 62 9.56 7.87 -1.37
C ARG A 62 9.47 7.49 -2.84
N HIS A 63 9.31 8.50 -3.69
CA HIS A 63 9.44 8.30 -5.12
C HIS A 63 10.89 7.84 -5.39
N PRO A 64 11.12 6.73 -6.11
CA PRO A 64 12.46 6.40 -6.60
C PRO A 64 12.86 7.47 -7.62
N GLY A 65 13.48 8.55 -7.14
CA GLY A 65 13.80 9.74 -7.94
C GLY A 65 13.93 11.04 -7.14
N GLU A 66 13.37 11.14 -5.93
CA GLU A 66 13.70 12.24 -5.00
C GLU A 66 15.03 11.95 -4.33
N LEU A 67 16.11 12.17 -5.09
CA LEU A 67 17.41 12.44 -4.50
C LEU A 67 17.25 13.66 -3.58
N PRO A 68 17.83 13.65 -2.37
CA PRO A 68 17.89 14.85 -1.57
C PRO A 68 18.61 15.91 -2.39
N GLU A 69 17.94 17.03 -2.67
CA GLU A 69 18.65 18.24 -3.06
C GLU A 69 19.57 18.59 -1.89
N ASP A 70 20.84 18.18 -2.02
CA ASP A 70 21.95 18.68 -1.25
C ASP A 70 21.98 20.19 -1.47
N LYS A 71 21.22 20.92 -0.64
CA LYS A 71 21.40 22.36 -0.48
C LYS A 71 22.71 22.52 0.26
N GLY A 72 23.79 22.39 -0.49
CA GLY A 72 25.15 22.71 -0.10
C GLY A 72 25.13 23.99 0.71
N GLU A 73 25.38 23.80 2.00
CA GLU A 73 25.51 24.81 3.01
C GLU A 73 26.50 25.85 2.47
N LYS A 74 26.05 27.10 2.36
CA LYS A 74 26.92 28.21 1.96
C LYS A 74 27.91 28.46 3.09
N GLU A 75 29.02 27.74 3.10
CA GLU A 75 30.16 28.07 3.94
C GLU A 75 30.89 29.26 3.31
N LYS A 76 30.38 30.47 3.60
CA LYS A 76 31.18 31.69 3.53
C LYS A 76 32.07 31.73 4.76
N THR A 77 33.32 31.27 4.62
CA THR A 77 34.36 31.57 5.60
C THR A 77 35.37 32.52 4.97
N LYS A 78 35.15 33.79 5.32
CA LYS A 78 36.07 34.92 5.56
C LYS A 78 37.49 34.88 5.01
#